data_AF-A0A2V9CLK1-F1
#
_entry.id   AF-A0A2V9CLK1-F1
#
_cell.length_a   1.000
_cell.length_b   1.000
_cell.length_c   1.000
_cell.angle_alpha   90.00
_cell.angle_beta   90.00
_cell.angle_gamma   90.00
#
_symmetry.space_group_name_H-M   'P 1'
#
loop_
_entity.id
_entity.type
_entity.pdbx_description
1 polymer ?
#
loop_
_entity_poly.entity_id
_entity_poly.type
_entity_poly.pdbx_seq_one_letter_code
_entity_poly.pdbx_strand_id
1 'polypeptide(L)'
;MPFPTLRTWFEKKPSVEPPRKDRSHLRVGIAKVLNVWSTHQFWVGFLKELGISSENIVFSSDTSEEQGREFGKGRGTVDCCYPVKCISGHYGELVFGQKRNINILLSPMIHSLPSILHGHVVDTVTCTRVMAGPESIKAGFLKESDIFAENKILYASPFVSLGDRHMVTQQLFTSLKNIFDLDMEETARAVKAGFDALDNFTAKARQQSRDILTWCAENGKPCILVLARPYHMDPGIGHEIEGELQAHGYPILWLQYLPGDDDLVNWLFEEDVKTGRIKSPFDISDVWTSSYSSNTNEIMWGAKFATRCPWITCVVRLSSYECGMDQPTYTPAQKIVEATGTLYFKFGDLDSTKPGGGIKIRVETIVHYLSKYSAEIIQRKLNCLSPDCPLVGARRSDPAVST
;
A
#
# COMPACT_ATOMS: atom_id res chain seq x y z
N MET A 1 5.09 -39.99 25.16
CA MET A 1 5.41 -39.26 26.40
C MET A 1 6.86 -38.81 26.30
N PRO A 2 7.16 -37.51 26.18
CA PRO A 2 8.55 -37.06 26.08
C PRO A 2 9.18 -37.07 27.47
N PHE A 3 10.35 -37.70 27.59
CA PHE A 3 11.11 -37.77 28.85
C PHE A 3 11.79 -36.41 29.12
N PRO A 4 11.65 -35.84 30.33
CA PRO A 4 12.38 -34.63 30.70
C PRO A 4 13.87 -34.92 30.85
N THR A 5 14.72 -34.14 30.19
CA THR A 5 16.19 -34.16 30.40
C THR A 5 16.60 -33.09 31.40
N LEU A 6 17.79 -33.20 32.02
CA LEU A 6 18.34 -32.23 33.00
C LEU A 6 18.36 -30.77 32.50
N ARG A 7 18.26 -30.54 31.19
CA ARG A 7 18.22 -29.21 30.57
C ARG A 7 16.92 -28.44 30.86
N THR A 8 15.79 -29.14 31.01
CA THR A 8 14.49 -28.53 31.33
C THR A 8 14.33 -28.20 32.81
N TRP A 9 15.17 -28.76 33.69
CA TRP A 9 15.16 -28.45 35.14
C TRP A 9 15.80 -27.10 35.48
N PHE A 10 16.71 -26.61 34.64
CA PHE A 10 17.43 -25.34 34.81
C PHE A 10 17.07 -24.29 33.76
N GLU A 11 16.06 -24.53 32.92
CA GLU A 11 15.46 -23.47 32.12
C GLU A 11 14.88 -22.43 33.07
N LYS A 12 15.55 -21.27 33.13
CA LYS A 12 14.99 -20.07 33.77
C LYS A 12 13.59 -19.89 33.20
N LYS A 13 12.58 -19.90 34.07
CA LYS A 13 11.25 -19.39 33.74
C LYS A 13 11.45 -18.10 32.94
N PRO A 14 10.75 -17.89 31.81
CA PRO A 14 10.85 -16.63 31.09
C PRO A 14 10.70 -15.51 32.11
N SER A 15 11.73 -14.68 32.20
CA SER A 15 11.74 -13.54 33.10
C SER A 15 10.45 -12.78 32.89
N VAL A 16 9.75 -12.46 33.99
CA VAL A 16 8.57 -11.60 33.98
C VAL A 16 8.83 -10.46 33.01
N GLU A 17 8.00 -10.36 31.97
CA GLU A 17 8.18 -9.36 30.92
C GLU A 17 8.35 -7.98 31.58
N PRO A 18 9.37 -7.21 31.20
CA PRO A 18 9.56 -5.89 31.77
C PRO A 18 8.28 -5.08 31.55
N PRO A 19 7.76 -4.40 32.60
CA PRO A 19 6.52 -3.67 32.48
C PRO A 19 6.64 -2.61 31.40
N ARG A 20 5.61 -2.53 30.55
CA ARG A 20 5.54 -1.56 29.46
C ARG A 20 5.72 -0.14 30.02
N LYS A 21 6.72 0.58 29.50
CA LYS A 21 6.98 1.97 29.88
C LYS A 21 5.81 2.83 29.40
N ASP A 22 5.25 3.65 30.29
CA ASP A 22 4.15 4.53 29.94
C ASP A 22 4.67 5.75 29.17
N ARG A 23 4.28 5.83 27.89
CA ARG A 23 4.59 6.93 26.98
C ARG A 23 3.31 7.59 26.47
N SER A 24 2.21 7.46 27.21
CA SER A 24 0.90 8.00 26.85
C SER A 24 0.90 9.51 26.66
N HIS A 25 1.83 10.24 27.28
CA HIS A 25 1.98 11.68 27.13
C HIS A 25 2.66 12.11 25.82
N LEU A 26 3.38 11.21 25.12
CA LEU A 26 4.06 11.51 23.87
C LEU A 26 3.07 11.50 22.70
N ARG A 27 3.12 12.56 21.89
CA ARG A 27 2.31 12.73 20.69
C ARG A 27 3.18 12.63 19.45
N VAL A 28 2.95 11.62 18.63
CA VAL A 28 3.75 11.30 17.43
C VAL A 28 2.96 11.65 16.18
N GLY A 29 3.49 12.59 15.40
CA GLY A 29 2.98 12.95 14.08
C GLY A 29 3.61 12.08 12.98
N ILE A 30 2.79 11.51 12.09
CA ILE A 30 3.22 10.75 10.92
C ILE A 30 2.59 11.40 9.67
N ALA A 31 3.43 11.76 8.71
CA ALA A 31 2.94 12.28 7.44
C ALA A 31 2.26 11.18 6.63
N LYS A 32 1.02 11.43 6.16
CA LYS A 32 0.20 10.51 5.38
C LYS A 32 0.60 10.53 3.89
N VAL A 33 1.84 10.11 3.62
CA VAL A 33 2.50 10.25 2.31
C VAL A 33 3.12 8.95 1.84
N LEU A 34 3.27 8.81 0.52
CA LEU A 34 4.01 7.72 -0.10
C LEU A 34 3.59 6.33 0.42
N ASN A 35 4.55 5.46 0.77
CA ASN A 35 4.26 4.11 1.24
C ASN A 35 3.79 4.02 2.69
N VAL A 36 3.68 5.14 3.42
CA VAL A 36 2.94 5.16 4.69
C VAL A 36 1.50 4.69 4.44
N TRP A 37 0.90 4.98 3.28
CA TRP A 37 -0.42 4.47 2.91
C TRP A 37 -0.53 2.94 2.98
N SER A 38 0.49 2.22 2.51
CA SER A 38 0.52 0.75 2.57
C SER A 38 1.03 0.19 3.89
N THR A 39 1.77 0.97 4.69
CA THR A 39 2.43 0.47 5.91
C THR A 39 1.94 1.13 7.20
N HIS A 40 0.90 1.96 7.16
CA HIS A 40 0.44 2.74 8.32
C HIS A 40 0.09 1.86 9.53
N GLN A 41 -0.51 0.68 9.31
CA GLN A 41 -0.85 -0.25 10.39
C GLN A 41 0.38 -0.82 11.11
N PHE A 42 1.51 -0.96 10.41
CA PHE A 42 2.78 -1.29 11.06
C PHE A 42 3.17 -0.22 12.08
N TRP A 43 3.14 1.05 11.69
CA TRP A 43 3.48 2.17 12.57
C TRP A 43 2.49 2.32 13.73
N VAL A 44 1.20 2.13 13.47
CA VAL A 44 0.16 2.15 14.51
C VAL A 44 0.39 1.03 15.53
N GLY A 45 0.60 -0.22 15.08
CA GLY A 45 0.86 -1.35 15.97
C GLY A 45 2.17 -1.18 16.76
N PHE A 46 3.24 -0.75 16.08
CA PHE A 46 4.54 -0.48 16.68
C PHE A 46 4.45 0.58 17.78
N LEU A 47 3.90 1.77 17.48
CA LEU A 47 3.83 2.87 18.44
C LEU A 47 2.88 2.56 19.59
N LYS A 48 1.76 1.89 19.33
CA LYS A 48 0.88 1.39 20.39
C LYS A 48 1.68 0.50 21.32
N GLU A 49 2.36 -0.52 20.84
CA GLU A 49 3.12 -1.44 21.69
C GLU A 49 4.21 -0.74 22.51
N LEU A 50 4.80 0.35 21.99
CA LEU A 50 5.73 1.21 22.75
C LEU A 50 5.09 2.03 23.89
N GLY A 51 3.78 1.92 24.13
CA GLY A 51 3.11 2.68 25.19
C GLY A 51 2.53 4.03 24.77
N ILE A 52 2.50 4.33 23.47
CA ILE A 52 1.86 5.56 22.96
C ILE A 52 0.36 5.30 22.82
N SER A 53 -0.45 6.24 23.33
CA SER A 53 -1.90 6.12 23.24
C SER A 53 -2.41 6.36 21.82
N SER A 54 -3.52 5.75 21.45
CA SER A 54 -4.03 5.75 20.06
C SER A 54 -4.34 7.16 19.56
N GLU A 55 -4.91 8.01 20.42
CA GLU A 55 -5.23 9.42 20.16
C GLU A 55 -4.02 10.32 19.99
N ASN A 56 -2.84 9.83 20.39
CA ASN A 56 -1.58 10.53 20.28
C ASN A 56 -0.74 10.08 19.09
N ILE A 57 -1.24 9.13 18.30
CA ILE A 57 -0.72 8.81 16.96
C ILE A 57 -1.51 9.66 15.96
N VAL A 58 -0.88 10.73 15.49
CA VAL A 58 -1.53 11.76 14.66
C VAL A 58 -1.05 11.60 13.22
N PHE A 59 -1.96 11.39 12.29
CA PHE A 59 -1.66 11.49 10.87
C PHE A 59 -1.97 12.91 10.38
N SER A 60 -1.19 13.42 9.44
CA SER A 60 -1.54 14.64 8.70
C SER A 60 -2.86 14.45 7.94
N SER A 61 -3.55 15.54 7.60
CA SER A 61 -4.75 15.47 6.76
C SER A 61 -4.44 14.99 5.34
N ASP A 62 -5.49 14.70 4.58
CA ASP A 62 -5.41 14.39 3.16
C ASP A 62 -4.70 15.53 2.40
N THR A 63 -3.96 15.19 1.35
CA THR A 63 -3.29 16.20 0.54
C THR A 63 -4.33 17.18 -0.03
N SER A 64 -4.04 18.49 0.06
CA SER A 64 -4.82 19.52 -0.61
C SER A 64 -3.95 20.69 -1.06
N GLU A 65 -4.43 21.48 -2.02
CA GLU A 65 -3.75 22.70 -2.44
C GLU A 65 -3.61 23.69 -1.28
N GLU A 66 -4.65 23.81 -0.45
CA GLU A 66 -4.66 24.64 0.75
C GLU A 66 -3.56 24.22 1.73
N GLN A 67 -3.46 22.92 2.04
CA GLN A 67 -2.41 22.38 2.91
C GLN A 67 -1.01 22.68 2.35
N GLY A 68 -0.80 22.46 1.05
CA GLY A 68 0.47 22.76 0.39
C GLY A 68 0.83 24.25 0.42
N ARG A 69 -0.15 25.13 0.17
CA ARG A 69 0.02 26.58 0.13
C ARG A 69 0.28 27.17 1.51
N GLU A 70 -0.45 26.74 2.53
CA GLU A 70 -0.36 27.29 3.89
C GLU A 70 0.86 26.78 4.64
N PHE A 71 1.13 25.47 4.52
CA PHE A 71 2.13 24.82 5.36
C PHE A 71 3.43 24.47 4.62
N GLY A 72 3.37 24.20 3.31
CA GLY A 72 4.51 23.72 2.51
C GLY A 72 5.29 24.80 1.77
N LYS A 73 4.74 26.02 1.64
CA LYS A 73 5.34 27.10 0.83
C LYS A 73 6.79 27.40 1.21
N GLY A 74 7.68 27.40 0.20
CA GLY A 74 9.10 27.73 0.35
C GLY A 74 9.97 26.63 0.95
N ARG A 75 9.39 25.46 1.29
CA ARG A 75 10.10 24.35 1.95
C ARG A 75 10.36 23.15 1.04
N GLY A 76 9.96 23.24 -0.23
CA GLY A 76 10.35 22.28 -1.26
C GLY A 76 11.85 22.40 -1.57
N THR A 77 12.57 21.30 -1.43
CA THR A 77 14.03 21.26 -1.64
C THR A 77 14.45 20.62 -2.95
N VAL A 78 13.55 19.87 -3.58
CA VAL A 78 13.85 19.08 -4.78
C VAL A 78 12.67 19.15 -5.74
N ASP A 79 12.98 19.36 -7.02
CA ASP A 79 12.00 19.18 -8.08
C ASP A 79 11.89 17.67 -8.37
N CYS A 80 10.78 17.09 -7.95
CA CYS A 80 10.52 15.65 -7.97
C CYS A 80 9.02 15.39 -8.17
N CYS A 81 8.64 14.11 -8.21
CA CYS A 81 7.25 13.74 -8.42
C CYS A 81 6.31 14.38 -7.39
N TYR A 82 5.10 14.70 -7.84
CA TYR A 82 4.10 15.42 -7.04
C TYR A 82 3.90 14.87 -5.60
N PRO A 83 3.78 13.55 -5.37
CA PRO A 83 3.60 12.99 -4.02
C PRO A 83 4.75 13.31 -3.04
N VAL A 84 5.97 13.48 -3.54
CA VAL A 84 7.13 13.84 -2.72
C VAL A 84 7.12 15.34 -2.41
N LYS A 85 6.68 16.17 -3.37
CA LYS A 85 6.45 17.61 -3.14
C LYS A 85 5.42 17.82 -2.02
N CYS A 86 4.35 17.02 -1.99
CA CYS A 86 3.29 17.08 -0.98
C CYS A 86 3.79 16.90 0.46
N ILE A 87 4.90 16.17 0.68
CA ILE A 87 5.47 15.95 2.03
C ILE A 87 5.73 17.27 2.76
N SER A 88 6.15 18.31 2.05
CA SER A 88 6.37 19.64 2.62
C SER A 88 5.11 20.22 3.28
N GLY A 89 3.95 20.06 2.64
CA GLY A 89 2.65 20.45 3.20
C GLY A 89 2.30 19.64 4.44
N HIS A 90 2.43 18.31 4.37
CA HIS A 90 2.14 17.43 5.51
C HIS A 90 3.05 17.67 6.71
N TYR A 91 4.36 17.91 6.51
CA TYR A 91 5.28 18.26 7.58
C TYR A 91 4.90 19.60 8.20
N GLY A 92 4.67 20.62 7.37
CA GLY A 92 4.29 21.93 7.88
C GLY A 92 2.96 21.89 8.64
N GLU A 93 1.99 21.09 8.20
CA GLU A 93 0.72 20.92 8.90
C GLU A 93 0.92 20.25 10.26
N LEU A 94 1.78 19.23 10.34
CA LEU A 94 2.10 18.55 11.59
C LEU A 94 2.86 19.45 12.57
N VAL A 95 3.64 20.40 12.06
CA VAL A 95 4.40 21.36 12.88
C VAL A 95 3.53 22.55 13.32
N PHE A 96 2.81 23.17 12.39
CA PHE A 96 2.15 24.47 12.59
C PHE A 96 0.61 24.40 12.64
N GLY A 97 0.00 23.39 12.02
CA GLY A 97 -1.45 23.27 11.84
C GLY A 97 -2.17 22.52 12.97
N GLN A 98 -1.43 21.95 13.92
CA GLN A 98 -2.02 21.12 14.97
C GLN A 98 -2.57 21.95 16.13
N LYS A 99 -3.80 21.65 16.57
CA LYS A 99 -4.41 22.26 17.77
C LYS A 99 -3.61 21.97 19.05
N ARG A 100 -3.00 20.78 19.12
CA ARG A 100 -2.08 20.36 20.18
C ARG A 100 -0.77 20.00 19.51
N ASN A 101 0.34 20.56 19.96
CA ASN A 101 1.63 20.28 19.34
C ASN A 101 1.98 18.80 19.45
N ILE A 102 2.65 18.28 18.42
CA ILE A 102 3.30 16.96 18.48
C ILE A 102 4.63 17.08 19.20
N ASN A 103 5.09 15.99 19.82
CA ASN A 103 6.42 15.91 20.40
C ASN A 103 7.44 15.36 19.40
N ILE A 104 7.00 14.46 18.53
CA ILE A 104 7.87 13.73 17.61
C ILE A 104 7.23 13.75 16.22
N LEU A 105 7.99 14.13 15.20
CA LEU A 105 7.61 13.93 13.80
C LEU A 105 8.35 12.69 13.30
N LEU A 106 7.61 11.59 13.14
CA LEU A 106 8.12 10.32 12.62
C LEU A 106 7.88 10.25 11.10
N SER A 107 8.96 10.23 10.34
CA SER A 107 8.93 10.09 8.89
C SER A 107 9.91 9.03 8.39
N PRO A 108 9.46 7.77 8.29
CA PRO A 108 10.34 6.65 8.02
C PRO A 108 10.90 6.66 6.58
N MET A 109 12.18 6.36 6.46
CA MET A 109 12.85 6.11 5.20
C MET A 109 12.66 4.64 4.83
N ILE A 110 11.52 4.32 4.22
CA ILE A 110 11.15 2.94 3.87
C ILE A 110 11.96 2.52 2.65
N HIS A 111 12.80 1.50 2.81
CA HIS A 111 13.69 0.98 1.77
C HIS A 111 13.05 -0.17 0.99
N SER A 112 12.49 -1.17 1.68
CA SER A 112 11.80 -2.32 1.09
C SER A 112 10.42 -2.53 1.71
N LEU A 113 9.51 -3.20 1.00
CA LEU A 113 8.14 -3.46 1.44
C LEU A 113 7.85 -4.96 1.54
N PRO A 114 6.98 -5.38 2.48
CA PRO A 114 6.34 -6.69 2.41
C PRO A 114 5.52 -6.78 1.12
N SER A 115 5.67 -7.87 0.38
CA SER A 115 4.93 -8.11 -0.86
C SER A 115 4.65 -9.60 -1.04
N ILE A 116 3.51 -9.93 -1.64
CA ILE A 116 3.19 -11.31 -2.05
C ILE A 116 4.09 -11.83 -3.18
N LEU A 117 4.78 -10.90 -3.86
CA LEU A 117 5.70 -11.26 -4.93
C LEU A 117 7.09 -11.62 -4.38
N HIS A 118 7.33 -11.46 -3.08
CA HIS A 118 8.61 -11.78 -2.46
C HIS A 118 8.98 -13.26 -2.73
N GLY A 119 10.22 -13.50 -3.16
CA GLY A 119 10.67 -14.83 -3.60
C GLY A 119 10.34 -15.22 -5.05
N HIS A 120 9.46 -14.47 -5.72
CA HIS A 120 9.11 -14.66 -7.14
C HIS A 120 9.72 -13.59 -8.06
N VAL A 121 10.16 -12.47 -7.49
CA VAL A 121 10.79 -11.34 -8.18
C VAL A 121 12.23 -11.14 -7.68
N VAL A 122 12.99 -10.27 -8.36
CA VAL A 122 14.39 -10.02 -7.97
C VAL A 122 14.47 -9.32 -6.61
N ASP A 123 13.65 -8.31 -6.38
CA ASP A 123 13.59 -7.59 -5.09
C ASP A 123 12.25 -6.86 -4.90
N THR A 124 11.98 -6.36 -3.69
CA THR A 124 10.80 -5.58 -3.30
C THR A 124 11.19 -4.25 -2.68
N VAL A 125 12.19 -3.58 -3.26
CA VAL A 125 12.60 -2.24 -2.85
C VAL A 125 11.61 -1.17 -3.31
N THR A 126 11.50 -0.09 -2.55
CA THR A 126 10.72 1.09 -2.94
C THR A 126 11.47 1.95 -3.95
N CYS A 127 10.82 2.97 -4.52
CA CYS A 127 11.56 3.94 -5.30
C CYS A 127 12.49 4.76 -4.40
N THR A 128 13.63 5.20 -4.95
CA THR A 128 14.63 5.97 -4.20
C THR A 128 14.07 7.25 -3.56
N ARG A 129 12.99 7.81 -4.13
CA ARG A 129 12.30 8.98 -3.57
C ARG A 129 11.47 8.66 -2.32
N VAL A 130 10.98 7.44 -2.16
CA VAL A 130 10.30 7.00 -0.92
C VAL A 130 11.30 6.93 0.23
N MET A 131 12.44 6.31 -0.02
CA MET A 131 13.51 6.20 0.96
C MET A 131 14.16 7.56 1.28
N ALA A 132 14.49 8.36 0.27
CA ALA A 132 15.24 9.62 0.46
C ALA A 132 14.35 10.85 0.69
N GLY A 133 13.04 10.75 0.44
CA GLY A 133 12.06 11.83 0.57
C GLY A 133 12.07 12.49 1.95
N PRO A 134 12.04 11.72 3.06
CA PRO A 134 12.09 12.29 4.41
C PRO A 134 13.27 13.24 4.63
N GLU A 135 14.50 12.80 4.36
CA GLU A 135 15.70 13.63 4.55
C GLU A 135 15.78 14.79 3.54
N SER A 136 15.33 14.57 2.30
CA SER A 136 15.30 15.64 1.30
C SER A 136 14.43 16.79 1.77
N ILE A 137 13.23 16.49 2.28
CA ILE A 137 12.27 17.51 2.70
C ILE A 137 12.64 18.12 4.05
N LYS A 138 13.20 17.32 4.97
CA LYS A 138 13.78 17.82 6.23
C LYS A 138 14.76 18.96 5.99
N ALA A 139 15.63 18.86 4.98
CA ALA A 139 16.56 19.94 4.65
C ALA A 139 15.87 21.29 4.37
N GLY A 140 14.63 21.28 3.88
CA GLY A 140 13.84 22.49 3.63
C GLY A 140 13.33 23.15 4.91
N PHE A 141 13.11 22.34 5.95
CA PHE A 141 12.76 22.79 7.30
C PHE A 141 13.98 23.18 8.14
N LEU A 142 15.20 22.98 7.62
CA LEU A 142 16.46 23.35 8.27
C LEU A 142 17.23 24.45 7.53
N LYS A 143 16.79 24.84 6.32
CA LYS A 143 17.53 25.72 5.42
C LYS A 143 17.75 27.13 6.00
N GLU A 144 16.68 27.75 6.49
CA GLU A 144 16.72 29.12 7.03
C GLU A 144 16.89 29.12 8.56
N SER A 145 16.23 28.20 9.24
CA SER A 145 16.37 27.95 10.67
C SER A 145 15.94 26.52 11.02
N ASP A 146 16.27 26.04 12.22
CA ASP A 146 15.84 24.72 12.69
C ASP A 146 14.41 24.79 13.24
N ILE A 147 13.44 24.66 12.31
CA ILE A 147 12.02 24.72 12.63
C ILE A 147 11.60 23.65 13.65
N PHE A 148 12.24 22.48 13.62
CA PHE A 148 11.89 21.41 14.55
C PHE A 148 12.32 21.75 15.97
N ALA A 149 13.55 22.24 16.15
CA ALA A 149 14.05 22.68 17.45
C ALA A 149 13.25 23.86 18.03
N GLU A 150 12.92 24.86 17.20
CA GLU A 150 12.11 26.02 17.60
C GLU A 150 10.73 25.60 18.15
N ASN A 151 10.12 24.59 17.54
CA ASN A 151 8.81 24.07 17.95
C ASN A 151 8.90 22.94 18.99
N LYS A 152 10.11 22.62 19.49
CA LYS A 152 10.37 21.54 20.44
C LYS A 152 9.90 20.17 19.93
N ILE A 153 10.05 19.93 18.63
CA ILE A 153 9.70 18.68 17.96
C ILE A 153 10.99 17.90 17.70
N LEU A 154 11.00 16.62 18.08
CA LEU A 154 12.06 15.70 17.68
C LEU A 154 11.73 15.11 16.31
N TYR A 155 12.58 15.36 15.33
CA TYR A 155 12.45 14.74 14.01
C TYR A 155 13.09 13.35 13.99
N ALA A 156 12.33 12.34 13.60
CA ALA A 156 12.75 10.95 13.56
C ALA A 156 12.55 10.35 12.17
N SER A 157 13.63 9.96 11.49
CA SER A 157 13.63 9.38 10.15
C SER A 157 14.32 8.02 10.11
N PRO A 158 13.77 6.98 10.77
CA PRO A 158 14.40 5.68 10.79
C PRO A 158 14.47 5.09 9.38
N PHE A 159 15.63 4.54 9.02
CA PHE A 159 15.79 3.69 7.84
C PHE A 159 15.20 2.32 8.14
N VAL A 160 14.30 1.82 7.29
CA VAL A 160 13.63 0.54 7.53
C VAL A 160 13.42 -0.28 6.26
N SER A 161 13.81 -1.55 6.32
CA SER A 161 13.61 -2.55 5.27
C SER A 161 12.44 -3.45 5.65
N LEU A 162 11.19 -2.98 5.48
CA LEU A 162 10.01 -3.74 5.92
C LEU A 162 9.81 -5.05 5.15
N GLY A 163 10.36 -5.17 3.94
CA GLY A 163 10.41 -6.44 3.20
C GLY A 163 11.31 -7.48 3.88
N ASP A 164 12.34 -7.03 4.59
CA ASP A 164 13.36 -7.85 5.24
C ASP A 164 13.12 -7.86 6.76
N ARG A 165 12.00 -8.46 7.18
CA ARG A 165 11.48 -8.38 8.56
C ARG A 165 12.51 -8.63 9.65
N HIS A 166 13.44 -9.56 9.41
CA HIS A 166 14.50 -9.94 10.35
C HIS A 166 15.48 -8.78 10.66
N MET A 167 15.61 -7.79 9.78
CA MET A 167 16.48 -6.62 9.96
C MET A 167 15.80 -5.49 10.74
N VAL A 168 14.47 -5.43 10.71
CA VAL A 168 13.68 -4.25 11.14
C VAL A 168 13.89 -3.93 12.61
N THR A 169 13.98 -4.94 13.49
CA THR A 169 14.22 -4.72 14.92
C THR A 169 15.52 -3.97 15.18
N GLN A 170 16.62 -4.41 14.58
CA GLN A 170 17.92 -3.76 14.76
C GLN A 170 17.93 -2.35 14.16
N GLN A 171 17.32 -2.17 12.99
CA GLN A 171 17.21 -0.88 12.31
C GLN A 171 16.43 0.13 13.15
N LEU A 172 15.22 -0.22 13.60
CA LEU A 172 14.39 0.67 14.42
C LEU A 172 15.01 0.92 15.79
N PHE A 173 15.59 -0.09 16.46
CA PHE A 173 16.28 0.11 17.73
C PHE A 173 17.41 1.13 17.57
N THR A 174 18.26 0.96 16.56
CA THR A 174 19.41 1.84 16.35
C THR A 174 18.98 3.29 16.11
N SER A 175 17.93 3.51 15.32
CA SER A 175 17.44 4.84 14.98
C SER A 175 16.58 5.50 16.07
N LEU A 176 15.85 4.72 16.86
CA LEU A 176 14.80 5.24 17.75
C LEU A 176 15.11 5.10 19.25
N LYS A 177 16.15 4.35 19.64
CA LYS A 177 16.48 4.11 21.06
C LYS A 177 16.59 5.37 21.91
N ASN A 178 17.21 6.43 21.39
CA ASN A 178 17.41 7.67 22.14
C ASN A 178 16.15 8.55 22.17
N ILE A 179 15.25 8.36 21.20
CA ILE A 179 14.03 9.17 21.04
C ILE A 179 12.94 8.67 21.98
N PHE A 180 12.80 7.36 22.11
CA PHE A 180 11.77 6.74 22.94
C PHE A 180 12.33 6.03 24.18
N ASP A 181 13.63 6.10 24.46
CA ASP A 181 14.27 5.33 25.55
C ASP A 181 13.95 3.82 25.41
N LEU A 182 14.32 3.25 24.27
CA LEU A 182 14.01 1.85 23.95
C LEU A 182 15.12 0.90 24.39
N ASP A 183 14.74 -0.29 24.81
CA ASP A 183 15.61 -1.46 24.84
C ASP A 183 15.35 -2.39 23.64
N MET A 184 16.26 -3.34 23.41
CA MET A 184 16.18 -4.23 22.26
C MET A 184 14.98 -5.18 22.33
N GLU A 185 14.61 -5.65 23.52
CA GLU A 185 13.52 -6.60 23.71
C GLU A 185 12.15 -5.93 23.51
N GLU A 186 11.98 -4.73 24.06
CA GLU A 186 10.84 -3.84 23.85
C GLU A 186 10.69 -3.51 22.37
N THR A 187 11.79 -3.18 21.69
CA THR A 187 11.76 -2.93 20.24
C THR A 187 11.34 -4.19 19.47
N ALA A 188 11.84 -5.36 19.84
CA ALA A 188 11.47 -6.62 19.19
C ALA A 188 9.97 -6.93 19.34
N ARG A 189 9.41 -6.74 20.55
CA ARG A 189 7.97 -6.88 20.81
C ARG A 189 7.16 -5.89 19.98
N ALA A 190 7.56 -4.62 19.95
CA ALA A 190 6.88 -3.59 19.19
C ALA A 190 6.92 -3.84 17.67
N VAL A 191 8.05 -4.31 17.14
CA VAL A 191 8.17 -4.67 15.72
C VAL A 191 7.26 -5.84 15.38
N LYS A 192 7.21 -6.87 16.24
CA LYS A 192 6.28 -7.99 16.06
C LYS A 192 4.83 -7.50 16.05
N ALA A 193 4.43 -6.68 17.02
CA ALA A 193 3.09 -6.11 17.08
C ALA A 193 2.74 -5.25 15.84
N GLY A 194 3.71 -4.50 15.32
CA GLY A 194 3.57 -3.76 14.07
C GLY A 194 3.32 -4.68 12.87
N PHE A 195 4.10 -5.75 12.72
CA PHE A 195 3.88 -6.70 11.63
C PHE A 195 2.56 -7.46 11.76
N ASP A 196 2.20 -7.91 12.97
CA ASP A 196 0.93 -8.57 13.21
C ASP A 196 -0.25 -7.65 12.84
N ALA A 197 -0.18 -6.36 13.18
CA ALA A 197 -1.19 -5.37 12.80
C ALA A 197 -1.28 -5.15 11.29
N LEU A 198 -0.12 -5.05 10.61
CA LEU A 198 -0.06 -4.90 9.16
C LEU A 198 -0.62 -6.12 8.43
N ASP A 199 -0.20 -7.32 8.84
CA ASP A 199 -0.61 -8.58 8.20
C ASP A 199 -2.10 -8.83 8.36
N ASN A 200 -2.64 -8.59 9.56
CA ASN A 200 -4.08 -8.72 9.82
C ASN A 200 -4.89 -7.74 8.96
N PHE A 201 -4.43 -6.49 8.82
CA PHE A 201 -5.08 -5.51 7.96
C PHE A 201 -5.03 -5.93 6.49
N THR A 202 -3.86 -6.32 6.00
CA THR A 202 -3.68 -6.75 4.60
C THR A 202 -4.51 -7.99 4.29
N ALA A 203 -4.56 -8.98 5.19
CA ALA A 203 -5.39 -10.17 5.03
C ALA A 203 -6.88 -9.80 4.94
N LYS A 204 -7.37 -8.93 5.84
CA LYS A 204 -8.76 -8.45 5.81
C LYS A 204 -9.09 -7.70 4.52
N ALA A 205 -8.21 -6.81 4.06
CA ALA A 205 -8.41 -6.04 2.83
C ALA A 205 -8.41 -6.94 1.57
N ARG A 206 -7.59 -7.99 1.56
CA ARG A 206 -7.60 -9.01 0.49
C ARG A 206 -8.86 -9.85 0.50
N GLN A 207 -9.32 -10.25 1.69
CA GLN A 207 -10.59 -10.97 1.81
C GLN A 207 -11.75 -10.12 1.28
N GLN A 208 -11.81 -8.82 1.62
CA GLN A 208 -12.82 -7.91 1.07
C GLN A 208 -12.75 -7.81 -0.46
N SER A 209 -11.55 -7.78 -1.03
CA SER A 209 -11.36 -7.78 -2.49
C SER A 209 -11.84 -9.08 -3.13
N ARG A 210 -11.61 -10.22 -2.47
CA ARG A 210 -12.15 -11.52 -2.89
C ARG A 210 -13.67 -11.56 -2.79
N ASP A 211 -14.26 -11.00 -1.73
CA ASP A 211 -15.71 -10.94 -1.55
C ASP A 211 -16.37 -10.10 -2.65
N ILE A 212 -15.74 -8.99 -3.06
CA ILE A 212 -16.16 -8.18 -4.21
C ILE A 212 -16.12 -9.00 -5.51
N LEU A 213 -15.02 -9.72 -5.77
CA LEU A 213 -14.90 -10.58 -6.95
C LEU A 213 -15.93 -11.72 -6.95
N THR A 214 -16.20 -12.30 -5.77
CA THR A 214 -17.23 -13.33 -5.58
C THR A 214 -18.61 -12.77 -5.91
N TRP A 215 -18.95 -11.59 -5.40
CA TRP A 215 -20.21 -10.93 -5.71
C TRP A 215 -20.32 -10.61 -7.21
N CYS A 216 -19.25 -10.12 -7.84
CA CYS A 216 -19.19 -9.90 -9.28
C CYS A 216 -19.43 -11.20 -10.07
N ALA A 217 -18.87 -12.32 -9.59
CA ALA A 217 -19.05 -13.64 -10.17
C ALA A 217 -20.49 -14.13 -10.08
N GLU A 218 -21.09 -14.10 -8.90
CA GLU A 218 -22.46 -14.54 -8.66
C GLU A 218 -23.49 -13.70 -9.43
N ASN A 219 -23.23 -12.40 -9.64
CA ASN A 219 -24.18 -11.47 -10.24
C ASN A 219 -23.87 -11.15 -11.71
N GLY A 220 -22.80 -11.71 -12.29
CA GLY A 220 -22.35 -11.39 -13.65
C GLY A 220 -22.03 -9.90 -13.84
N LYS A 221 -21.52 -9.23 -12.80
CA LYS A 221 -21.25 -7.78 -12.80
C LYS A 221 -19.75 -7.49 -12.99
N PRO A 222 -19.39 -6.47 -13.79
CA PRO A 222 -18.00 -6.07 -13.92
C PRO A 222 -17.52 -5.27 -12.70
N CYS A 223 -16.22 -5.32 -12.45
CA CYS A 223 -15.50 -4.44 -11.54
C CYS A 223 -14.30 -3.76 -12.25
N ILE A 224 -13.79 -2.70 -11.63
CA ILE A 224 -12.66 -1.92 -12.13
C ILE A 224 -11.45 -2.19 -11.23
N LEU A 225 -10.28 -2.44 -11.83
CA LEU A 225 -9.03 -2.49 -11.10
C LEU A 225 -8.27 -1.16 -11.23
N VAL A 226 -7.91 -0.56 -10.09
CA VAL A 226 -7.02 0.60 -10.04
C VAL A 226 -5.58 0.12 -9.99
N LEU A 227 -4.84 0.39 -11.07
CA LEU A 227 -3.39 0.22 -11.15
C LEU A 227 -2.70 1.54 -10.77
N ALA A 228 -2.38 1.69 -9.50
CA ALA A 228 -1.76 2.89 -8.95
C ALA A 228 -0.83 2.55 -7.79
N ARG A 229 0.04 3.49 -7.43
CA ARG A 229 0.81 3.40 -6.17
C ARG A 229 -0.11 3.68 -4.97
N PRO A 230 0.21 3.15 -3.76
CA PRO A 230 -0.69 3.23 -2.59
C PRO A 230 -1.12 4.64 -2.23
N TYR A 231 -0.24 5.62 -2.41
CA TYR A 231 -0.52 7.03 -2.11
C TYR A 231 -1.56 7.69 -3.02
N HIS A 232 -1.96 7.07 -4.13
CA HIS A 232 -3.07 7.59 -4.94
C HIS A 232 -4.42 7.33 -4.26
N MET A 233 -4.48 6.61 -3.14
CA MET A 233 -5.68 6.58 -2.28
C MET A 233 -5.90 7.92 -1.56
N ASP A 234 -4.94 8.86 -1.64
CA ASP A 234 -5.10 10.22 -1.15
C ASP A 234 -5.95 11.05 -2.12
N PRO A 235 -7.06 11.68 -1.65
CA PRO A 235 -7.93 12.51 -2.49
C PRO A 235 -7.24 13.65 -3.24
N GLY A 236 -6.16 14.21 -2.70
CA GLY A 236 -5.37 15.27 -3.34
C GLY A 236 -4.38 14.74 -4.38
N ILE A 237 -3.96 13.48 -4.28
CA ILE A 237 -2.98 12.87 -5.19
C ILE A 237 -3.67 12.01 -6.27
N GLY A 238 -4.64 11.19 -5.90
CA GLY A 238 -5.41 10.32 -6.79
C GLY A 238 -6.63 10.99 -7.42
N HIS A 239 -7.03 12.16 -6.92
CA HIS A 239 -8.15 12.96 -7.41
C HIS A 239 -9.53 12.29 -7.31
N GLU A 240 -9.67 11.24 -6.50
CA GLU A 240 -10.94 10.54 -6.22
C GLU A 240 -11.64 9.98 -7.47
N ILE A 241 -10.87 9.70 -8.53
CA ILE A 241 -11.38 9.20 -9.81
C ILE A 241 -12.12 7.87 -9.61
N GLU A 242 -11.59 7.02 -8.74
CA GLU A 242 -12.21 5.75 -8.36
C GLU A 242 -13.53 5.95 -7.59
N GLY A 243 -13.65 7.01 -6.79
CA GLY A 243 -14.86 7.35 -6.06
C GLY A 243 -16.00 7.75 -7.02
N GLU A 244 -15.70 8.54 -8.05
CA GLU A 244 -16.67 8.87 -9.09
C GLU A 244 -17.13 7.63 -9.86
N LEU A 245 -16.20 6.74 -10.23
CA LEU A 245 -16.52 5.48 -10.89
C LEU A 245 -17.37 4.56 -10.00
N GLN A 246 -17.10 4.52 -8.69
CA GLN A 246 -17.88 3.79 -7.72
C GLN A 246 -19.31 4.34 -7.60
N ALA A 247 -19.48 5.67 -7.65
CA ALA A 247 -20.80 6.30 -7.63
C ALA A 247 -21.67 5.93 -8.86
N HIS A 248 -21.03 5.55 -9.97
CA HIS A 248 -21.71 4.99 -11.15
C HIS A 248 -22.06 3.49 -11.03
N GLY A 249 -21.82 2.86 -9.88
CA GLY A 249 -22.23 1.48 -9.58
C GLY A 249 -21.21 0.41 -9.94
N TYR A 250 -19.94 0.79 -10.20
CA TYR A 250 -18.88 -0.18 -10.47
C TYR A 250 -18.04 -0.43 -9.22
N PRO A 251 -17.94 -1.69 -8.73
CA PRO A 251 -17.03 -2.03 -7.65
C PRO A 251 -15.58 -1.74 -8.05
N ILE A 252 -14.82 -1.20 -7.10
CA ILE A 252 -13.41 -0.84 -7.28
C ILE A 252 -12.52 -1.81 -6.49
N LEU A 253 -11.51 -2.34 -7.17
CA LEU A 253 -10.42 -3.09 -6.55
C LEU A 253 -9.13 -2.27 -6.63
N TRP A 254 -8.33 -2.33 -5.58
CA TRP A 254 -7.00 -1.73 -5.55
C TRP A 254 -5.93 -2.80 -5.63
N LEU A 255 -4.93 -2.61 -6.48
CA LEU A 255 -3.92 -3.64 -6.75
C LEU A 255 -3.18 -4.13 -5.49
N GLN A 256 -2.97 -3.24 -4.50
CA GLN A 256 -2.28 -3.55 -3.25
C GLN A 256 -2.98 -4.68 -2.46
N TYR A 257 -4.30 -4.78 -2.63
CA TYR A 257 -5.16 -5.67 -1.87
C TYR A 257 -5.84 -6.71 -2.76
N LEU A 258 -5.35 -6.93 -3.99
CA LEU A 258 -5.80 -8.06 -4.78
C LEU A 258 -5.60 -9.38 -4.01
N PRO A 259 -6.55 -10.32 -4.11
CA PRO A 259 -6.44 -11.61 -3.45
C PRO A 259 -5.27 -12.41 -4.01
N GLY A 260 -4.58 -13.10 -3.11
CA GLY A 260 -3.45 -13.97 -3.42
C GLY A 260 -3.70 -15.41 -3.02
N ASP A 261 -4.96 -15.81 -2.82
CA ASP A 261 -5.31 -17.17 -2.41
C ASP A 261 -4.97 -18.17 -3.51
N ASP A 262 -4.38 -19.30 -3.11
CA ASP A 262 -3.87 -20.32 -4.03
C ASP A 262 -4.93 -20.82 -5.01
N ASP A 263 -6.17 -21.02 -4.57
CA ASP A 263 -7.24 -21.53 -5.44
C ASP A 263 -7.56 -20.57 -6.60
N LEU A 264 -7.67 -19.27 -6.30
CA LEU A 264 -7.97 -18.24 -7.28
C LEU A 264 -6.79 -17.98 -8.20
N VAL A 265 -5.58 -17.80 -7.65
CA VAL A 265 -4.41 -17.48 -8.49
C VAL A 265 -3.99 -18.69 -9.33
N ASN A 266 -4.11 -19.92 -8.82
CA ASN A 266 -3.81 -21.11 -9.62
C ASN A 266 -4.84 -21.30 -10.73
N TRP A 267 -6.13 -21.04 -10.48
CA TRP A 267 -7.16 -21.07 -11.52
C TRP A 267 -6.91 -20.03 -12.62
N LEU A 268 -6.62 -18.78 -12.24
CA LEU A 268 -6.39 -17.70 -13.20
C LEU A 268 -5.14 -17.91 -14.07
N PHE A 269 -4.08 -18.52 -13.53
CA PHE A 269 -2.77 -18.65 -14.19
C PHE A 269 -2.44 -20.09 -14.62
N GLU A 270 -3.42 -21.01 -14.56
CA GLU A 270 -3.24 -22.45 -14.76
C GLU A 270 -2.50 -22.79 -16.06
N GLU A 271 -2.97 -22.22 -17.19
CA GLU A 271 -2.43 -22.50 -18.52
C GLU A 271 -0.99 -22.00 -18.68
N ASP A 272 -0.67 -20.80 -18.18
CA ASP A 272 0.67 -20.24 -18.28
C ASP A 272 1.70 -21.03 -17.47
N VAL A 273 1.29 -21.56 -16.32
CA VAL A 273 2.14 -22.42 -15.49
C VAL A 273 2.33 -23.78 -16.16
N LYS A 274 1.25 -24.40 -16.68
CA LYS A 274 1.31 -25.69 -17.38
C LYS A 274 2.17 -25.65 -18.64
N THR A 275 2.11 -24.56 -19.40
CA THR A 275 2.89 -24.35 -20.62
C THR A 275 4.35 -23.95 -20.33
N GLY A 276 4.69 -23.69 -19.07
CA GLY A 276 6.03 -23.27 -18.66
C GLY A 276 6.39 -21.83 -19.06
N ARG A 277 5.40 -21.03 -19.47
CA ARG A 277 5.60 -19.59 -19.77
C ARG A 277 6.02 -18.83 -18.52
N ILE A 278 5.46 -19.19 -17.38
CA ILE A 278 5.78 -18.60 -16.06
C ILE A 278 6.03 -19.72 -15.05
N LYS A 279 6.85 -19.44 -14.04
CA LYS A 279 7.20 -20.43 -13.01
C LYS A 279 6.14 -20.58 -11.92
N SER A 280 5.35 -19.53 -11.72
CA SER A 280 4.29 -19.47 -10.69
C SER A 280 3.29 -18.35 -11.03
N PRO A 281 2.08 -18.33 -10.45
CA PRO A 281 1.12 -17.25 -10.64
C PRO A 281 1.63 -15.84 -10.25
N PHE A 282 2.66 -15.78 -9.41
CA PHE A 282 3.29 -14.54 -8.94
C PHE A 282 4.53 -14.14 -9.77
N ASP A 283 4.95 -14.97 -10.72
CA ASP A 283 6.07 -14.68 -11.61
C ASP A 283 5.67 -13.63 -12.66
N ILE A 284 6.49 -12.58 -12.80
CA ILE A 284 6.32 -11.50 -13.77
C ILE A 284 7.49 -11.38 -14.75
N SER A 285 8.45 -12.32 -14.71
CA SER A 285 9.69 -12.25 -15.49
C SER A 285 9.47 -12.31 -17.00
N ASP A 286 8.33 -12.86 -17.44
CA ASP A 286 7.91 -12.91 -18.84
C ASP A 286 7.51 -11.55 -19.42
N VAL A 287 7.13 -10.59 -18.57
CA VAL A 287 6.71 -9.23 -18.99
C VAL A 287 7.59 -8.13 -18.42
N TRP A 288 8.34 -8.41 -17.36
CA TRP A 288 9.16 -7.43 -16.65
C TRP A 288 10.41 -8.09 -16.02
N THR A 289 11.54 -7.95 -16.71
CA THR A 289 12.82 -8.56 -16.31
C THR A 289 13.52 -7.82 -15.17
N SER A 290 13.35 -6.49 -15.09
CA SER A 290 13.97 -5.63 -14.07
C SER A 290 13.10 -5.50 -12.81
N SER A 291 12.75 -6.63 -12.20
CA SER A 291 11.74 -6.71 -11.13
C SER A 291 12.28 -6.39 -9.72
N TYR A 292 12.93 -5.24 -9.55
CA TYR A 292 13.47 -4.79 -8.25
C TYR A 292 12.48 -3.96 -7.43
N SER A 293 11.61 -3.18 -8.09
CA SER A 293 10.77 -2.17 -7.42
C SER A 293 9.42 -2.76 -7.02
N SER A 294 9.11 -2.84 -5.72
CA SER A 294 7.89 -3.46 -5.18
C SER A 294 6.62 -2.96 -5.87
N ASN A 295 6.39 -1.63 -5.86
CA ASN A 295 5.16 -1.09 -6.44
C ASN A 295 5.12 -1.25 -7.97
N THR A 296 6.27 -1.26 -8.64
CA THR A 296 6.33 -1.51 -10.09
C THR A 296 6.00 -2.97 -10.40
N ASN A 297 6.57 -3.89 -9.63
CA ASN A 297 6.31 -5.33 -9.73
C ASN A 297 4.82 -5.62 -9.50
N GLU A 298 4.22 -5.01 -8.48
CA GLU A 298 2.80 -5.13 -8.19
C GLU A 298 1.92 -4.56 -9.31
N ILE A 299 2.30 -3.45 -9.96
CA ILE A 299 1.59 -2.93 -11.14
C ILE A 299 1.62 -3.94 -12.30
N MET A 300 2.79 -4.55 -12.57
CA MET A 300 2.93 -5.56 -13.62
C MET A 300 2.09 -6.82 -13.29
N TRP A 301 2.17 -7.29 -12.05
CA TRP A 301 1.38 -8.44 -11.60
C TRP A 301 -0.12 -8.14 -11.62
N GLY A 302 -0.55 -6.97 -11.16
CA GLY A 302 -1.94 -6.52 -11.20
C GLY A 302 -2.49 -6.42 -12.63
N ALA A 303 -1.67 -5.97 -13.60
CA ALA A 303 -2.03 -6.02 -15.01
C ALA A 303 -2.24 -7.46 -15.49
N LYS A 304 -1.35 -8.39 -15.16
CA LYS A 304 -1.51 -9.81 -15.48
C LYS A 304 -2.75 -10.42 -14.82
N PHE A 305 -3.02 -10.08 -13.56
CA PHE A 305 -4.21 -10.51 -12.84
C PHE A 305 -5.48 -10.01 -13.54
N ALA A 306 -5.54 -8.72 -13.88
CA ALA A 306 -6.70 -8.12 -14.56
C ALA A 306 -7.01 -8.77 -15.90
N THR A 307 -5.98 -9.12 -16.68
CA THR A 307 -6.19 -9.78 -17.99
C THR A 307 -6.84 -11.14 -17.88
N ARG A 308 -6.58 -11.87 -16.79
CA ARG A 308 -7.09 -13.21 -16.56
C ARG A 308 -8.44 -13.20 -15.84
N CYS A 309 -8.59 -12.35 -14.82
CA CYS A 309 -9.82 -12.29 -14.03
C CYS A 309 -11.01 -11.82 -14.89
N PRO A 310 -12.06 -12.65 -15.08
CA PRO A 310 -13.15 -12.34 -15.99
C PRO A 310 -13.90 -11.05 -15.65
N TRP A 311 -14.15 -10.82 -14.37
CA TRP A 311 -14.96 -9.71 -13.90
C TRP A 311 -14.22 -8.38 -13.86
N ILE A 312 -12.89 -8.38 -13.94
CA ILE A 312 -12.13 -7.15 -14.12
C ILE A 312 -12.18 -6.80 -15.60
N THR A 313 -13.16 -5.97 -16.00
CA THR A 313 -13.35 -5.60 -17.41
C THR A 313 -12.67 -4.28 -17.78
N CYS A 314 -12.27 -3.51 -16.78
CA CYS A 314 -11.60 -2.24 -16.95
C CYS A 314 -10.47 -2.05 -15.94
N VAL A 315 -9.37 -1.50 -16.42
CA VAL A 315 -8.22 -1.08 -15.63
C VAL A 315 -8.07 0.43 -15.74
N VAL A 316 -8.00 1.09 -14.58
CA VAL A 316 -7.69 2.52 -14.47
C VAL A 316 -6.27 2.65 -13.92
N ARG A 317 -5.35 3.17 -14.73
CA ARG A 317 -3.96 3.43 -14.33
C ARG A 317 -3.81 4.87 -13.84
N LEU A 318 -3.45 5.07 -12.57
CA LEU A 318 -3.18 6.40 -12.00
C LEU A 318 -1.68 6.64 -11.81
N SER A 319 -1.15 7.71 -12.40
CA SER A 319 0.25 8.09 -12.20
C SER A 319 0.36 9.59 -11.92
N SER A 320 1.16 9.94 -10.93
CA SER A 320 1.47 11.33 -10.63
C SER A 320 2.49 11.93 -11.60
N TYR A 321 2.45 13.26 -11.71
CA TYR A 321 3.42 14.06 -12.46
C TYR A 321 4.86 13.73 -12.04
N GLU A 322 5.75 13.63 -13.04
CA GLU A 322 7.18 13.36 -12.89
C GLU A 322 7.53 12.05 -12.14
N CYS A 323 6.63 11.06 -12.14
CA CYS A 323 6.96 9.75 -11.60
C CYS A 323 7.87 8.95 -12.56
N GLY A 324 9.18 9.10 -12.41
CA GLY A 324 10.17 8.43 -13.27
C GLY A 324 10.09 6.89 -13.25
N MET A 325 9.66 6.28 -12.15
CA MET A 325 9.48 4.83 -12.05
C MET A 325 8.23 4.32 -12.78
N ASP A 326 7.24 5.18 -13.03
CA ASP A 326 6.01 4.81 -13.72
C ASP A 326 6.15 4.98 -15.23
N GLN A 327 6.98 5.91 -15.68
CA GLN A 327 7.22 6.18 -17.09
C GLN A 327 7.56 4.92 -17.93
N PRO A 328 8.49 4.03 -17.53
CA PRO A 328 8.77 2.82 -18.30
C PRO A 328 7.68 1.74 -18.18
N THR A 329 6.74 1.88 -17.24
CA THR A 329 5.67 0.89 -16.98
C THR A 329 4.43 1.10 -17.82
N TYR A 330 4.24 2.28 -18.43
CA TYR A 330 3.02 2.62 -19.16
C TYR A 330 2.74 1.68 -20.32
N THR A 331 3.71 1.53 -21.22
CA THR A 331 3.52 0.70 -22.42
C THR A 331 3.38 -0.78 -22.08
N PRO A 332 4.21 -1.38 -21.20
CA PRO A 332 4.01 -2.76 -20.77
C PRO A 332 2.65 -2.99 -20.11
N ALA A 333 2.25 -2.15 -19.15
CA ALA A 333 0.96 -2.28 -18.47
C ALA A 333 -0.21 -2.23 -19.47
N GLN A 334 -0.20 -1.26 -20.38
CA GLN A 334 -1.24 -1.13 -21.41
C GLN A 334 -1.29 -2.36 -22.31
N LYS A 335 -0.14 -2.79 -22.85
CA LYS A 335 -0.06 -3.96 -23.75
C LYS A 335 -0.54 -5.24 -23.08
N ILE A 336 -0.21 -5.44 -21.80
CA ILE A 336 -0.68 -6.58 -21.02
C ILE A 336 -2.21 -6.54 -20.96
N VAL A 337 -2.78 -5.44 -20.45
CA VAL A 337 -4.23 -5.30 -20.23
C VAL A 337 -5.03 -5.47 -21.53
N GLU A 338 -4.65 -4.75 -22.58
CA GLU A 338 -5.39 -4.72 -23.85
C GLU A 338 -5.30 -6.04 -24.63
N ALA A 339 -4.30 -6.90 -24.37
CA ALA A 339 -4.13 -8.17 -25.08
C ALA A 339 -5.36 -9.11 -24.99
N THR A 340 -6.16 -8.97 -23.93
CA THR A 340 -7.38 -9.76 -23.70
C THR A 340 -8.67 -9.03 -24.06
N GLY A 341 -8.57 -7.80 -24.60
CA GLY A 341 -9.71 -6.90 -24.81
C GLY A 341 -10.21 -6.22 -23.55
N THR A 342 -9.50 -6.33 -22.42
CA THR A 342 -9.80 -5.56 -21.20
C THR A 342 -9.62 -4.07 -21.48
N LEU A 343 -10.57 -3.25 -21.05
CA LEU A 343 -10.49 -1.80 -21.22
C LEU A 343 -9.34 -1.23 -20.38
N TYR A 344 -8.59 -0.29 -20.94
CA TYR A 344 -7.48 0.37 -20.26
C TYR A 344 -7.60 1.89 -20.39
N PHE A 345 -7.66 2.58 -19.24
CA PHE A 345 -7.70 4.04 -19.18
C PHE A 345 -6.59 4.56 -18.27
N LYS A 346 -5.78 5.49 -18.76
CA LYS A 346 -4.64 6.05 -18.02
C LYS A 346 -4.89 7.49 -17.63
N PHE A 347 -4.95 7.78 -16.33
CA PHE A 347 -4.84 9.14 -15.79
C PHE A 347 -3.37 9.38 -15.43
N GLY A 348 -2.64 9.92 -16.42
CA GLY A 348 -1.26 10.31 -16.24
C GLY A 348 -1.15 11.73 -15.72
N ASP A 349 -0.01 12.01 -15.09
CA ASP A 349 0.42 13.35 -14.72
C ASP A 349 -0.50 14.04 -13.72
N LEU A 350 -1.04 13.27 -12.76
CA LEU A 350 -1.81 13.80 -11.64
C LEU A 350 -0.93 14.72 -10.79
N ASP A 351 -1.38 15.96 -10.63
CA ASP A 351 -0.69 17.02 -9.89
C ASP A 351 -1.67 17.86 -9.05
N SER A 352 -1.22 19.02 -8.56
CA SER A 352 -2.05 19.92 -7.74
C SER A 352 -3.24 20.56 -8.46
N THR A 353 -3.27 20.59 -9.79
CA THR A 353 -4.29 21.33 -10.56
C THR A 353 -5.66 20.67 -10.56
N LYS A 354 -5.76 19.37 -10.23
CA LYS A 354 -6.98 18.54 -10.14
C LYS A 354 -8.06 18.99 -11.16
N PRO A 355 -7.87 18.74 -12.47
CA PRO A 355 -8.76 19.27 -13.51
C PRO A 355 -10.12 18.54 -13.54
N GLY A 356 -11.02 18.92 -12.62
CA GLY A 356 -12.29 18.23 -12.38
C GLY A 356 -13.19 18.09 -13.60
N GLY A 357 -13.29 19.13 -14.44
CA GLY A 357 -14.07 19.06 -15.69
C GLY A 357 -13.54 18.01 -16.68
N GLY A 358 -12.21 17.89 -16.79
CA GLY A 358 -11.56 16.88 -17.63
C GLY A 358 -11.70 15.47 -17.06
N ILE A 359 -11.61 15.32 -15.74
CA ILE A 359 -11.82 14.04 -15.05
C ILE A 359 -13.25 13.55 -15.29
N LYS A 360 -14.26 14.41 -15.09
CA LYS A 360 -15.67 14.06 -15.26
C LYS A 360 -16.00 13.51 -16.64
N ILE A 361 -15.58 14.19 -17.72
CA ILE A 361 -15.82 13.73 -19.11
C ILE A 361 -15.20 12.35 -19.35
N ARG A 362 -14.01 12.12 -18.78
CA ARG A 362 -13.32 10.83 -18.91
C ARG A 362 -14.00 9.73 -18.12
N VAL A 363 -14.52 10.03 -16.92
CA VAL A 363 -15.33 9.09 -16.12
C VAL A 363 -16.60 8.71 -16.89
N GLU A 364 -17.33 9.69 -17.45
CA GLU A 364 -18.51 9.44 -18.28
C GLU A 364 -18.17 8.56 -19.49
N THR A 365 -17.01 8.78 -20.11
CA THR A 365 -16.51 7.93 -21.19
C THR A 365 -16.25 6.51 -20.71
N ILE A 366 -15.56 6.33 -19.58
CA ILE A 366 -15.26 5.00 -19.00
C ILE A 366 -16.58 4.24 -18.73
N VAL A 367 -17.55 4.91 -18.13
CA VAL A 367 -18.89 4.35 -17.83
C VAL A 367 -19.61 3.90 -19.10
N HIS A 368 -19.54 4.69 -20.18
CA HIS A 368 -20.12 4.32 -21.47
C HIS A 368 -19.50 3.03 -22.04
N TYR A 369 -18.16 2.95 -22.06
CA TYR A 369 -17.46 1.77 -22.57
C TYR A 369 -17.68 0.54 -21.70
N LEU A 370 -17.69 0.70 -20.38
CA LEU A 370 -18.02 -0.38 -19.43
C LEU A 370 -19.42 -0.95 -19.70
N SER A 371 -20.43 -0.09 -19.86
CA SER A 371 -21.80 -0.50 -20.17
C SER A 371 -21.90 -1.28 -21.48
N LYS A 372 -21.14 -0.84 -22.50
CA LYS A 372 -21.20 -1.42 -23.85
C LYS A 372 -20.45 -2.75 -23.98
N TYR A 373 -19.26 -2.88 -23.38
CA TYR A 373 -18.33 -3.98 -23.69
C TYR A 373 -18.12 -4.99 -22.55
N SER A 374 -18.53 -4.70 -21.31
CA SER A 374 -18.19 -5.56 -20.16
C SER A 374 -18.72 -6.99 -20.29
N ALA A 375 -19.95 -7.18 -20.78
CA ALA A 375 -20.53 -8.52 -20.93
C ALA A 375 -19.75 -9.39 -21.91
N GLU A 376 -19.32 -8.81 -23.05
CA GLU A 376 -18.49 -9.49 -24.04
C GLU A 376 -17.11 -9.85 -23.48
N ILE A 377 -16.47 -8.91 -22.76
CA ILE A 377 -15.16 -9.12 -22.13
C ILE A 377 -15.22 -10.27 -21.11
N ILE A 378 -16.24 -10.27 -20.25
CA ILE A 378 -16.43 -11.34 -19.24
C ILE A 378 -16.55 -12.69 -19.93
N GLN A 379 -17.42 -12.80 -20.94
CA GLN A 379 -17.68 -14.07 -21.62
C GLN A 379 -16.41 -14.57 -22.33
N ARG A 380 -15.71 -13.68 -23.05
CA ARG A 380 -14.45 -14.01 -23.72
C ARG A 380 -13.40 -14.56 -22.76
N LYS A 381 -13.23 -13.95 -21.58
CA LYS A 381 -12.27 -14.41 -20.57
C LYS A 381 -12.69 -15.74 -19.96
N LEU A 382 -13.97 -15.94 -19.67
CA LEU A 382 -14.48 -17.22 -19.15
C LEU A 382 -14.20 -18.38 -20.11
N ASN A 383 -14.31 -18.17 -21.43
CA ASN A 383 -14.00 -19.21 -22.42
C ASN A 383 -12.52 -19.63 -22.45
N CYS A 384 -11.62 -18.80 -21.91
CA CYS A 384 -10.19 -19.10 -21.83
C CYS A 384 -9.78 -19.77 -20.51
N LEU A 385 -10.71 -19.92 -19.55
CA LEU A 385 -10.41 -20.48 -18.23
C LEU A 385 -11.07 -21.85 -18.06
N SER A 386 -10.54 -22.64 -17.14
CA SER A 386 -11.17 -23.90 -16.74
C SER A 386 -12.54 -23.64 -16.10
N PRO A 387 -13.52 -24.54 -16.30
CA PRO A 387 -14.90 -24.31 -15.86
C PRO A 387 -15.06 -24.29 -14.33
N ASP A 388 -14.10 -24.83 -13.58
CA ASP A 388 -14.13 -24.93 -12.13
C ASP A 388 -13.73 -23.60 -11.46
N CYS A 389 -14.64 -22.62 -11.55
CA CYS A 389 -14.39 -21.31 -10.98
C CYS A 389 -14.49 -21.31 -9.43
N PRO A 390 -13.41 -20.95 -8.69
CA PRO A 390 -13.40 -20.95 -7.22
C PRO A 390 -14.26 -19.84 -6.60
N LEU A 391 -14.69 -18.86 -7.40
CA LEU A 391 -15.53 -17.74 -6.94
C LEU A 391 -17.04 -18.08 -6.98
N VAL A 392 -17.45 -19.13 -7.71
CA VAL A 392 -18.85 -19.54 -7.82
C VAL A 392 -19.02 -20.87 -7.11
N GLY A 393 -19.33 -20.82 -5.80
CA GLY A 393 -19.54 -22.04 -4.99
C GLY A 393 -19.24 -21.91 -3.50
N ALA A 394 -18.58 -20.83 -3.06
CA ALA A 394 -18.12 -20.66 -1.68
C ALA A 394 -19.23 -20.44 -0.62
N ARG A 395 -20.51 -20.30 -1.02
CA ARG A 395 -21.66 -20.11 -0.10
C ARG A 395 -22.55 -21.34 0.11
N ARG A 396 -22.16 -22.55 -0.32
CA ARG A 396 -22.99 -23.76 -0.15
C ARG A 396 -22.77 -24.55 1.14
N SER A 397 -22.14 -23.96 2.15
CA SER A 397 -21.97 -24.58 3.46
C SER A 397 -22.39 -23.65 4.60
N ASP A 398 -23.65 -23.22 4.62
CA ASP A 398 -24.30 -22.92 5.89
C ASP A 398 -24.92 -24.22 6.44
N PRO A 399 -24.55 -24.66 7.65
CA PRO A 399 -25.25 -25.78 8.28
C PRO A 399 -26.67 -25.32 8.56
N ALA A 400 -27.63 -26.09 8.05
CA ALA A 400 -29.04 -25.90 8.31
C ALA A 400 -29.28 -25.66 9.81
N VAL A 401 -29.80 -24.48 10.14
CA VAL A 401 -30.45 -24.22 11.42
C VAL A 401 -31.67 -25.13 11.47
N SER A 402 -31.53 -26.27 12.14
CA SER A 402 -32.66 -27.09 12.54
C SER A 402 -33.40 -26.36 13.66
N THR A 403 -34.64 -25.97 13.34
CA THR A 403 -35.82 -25.78 14.22
C THR A 403 -35.59 -25.52 15.70
#